data_AF-A0A6S7JXJ8-F1
#
_entry.id   AF-A0A6S7JXJ8-F1
#
_cell.length_a   1.000
_cell.length_b   1.000
_cell.length_c   1.000
_cell.angle_alpha   90.00
_cell.angle_beta   90.00
_cell.angle_gamma   90.00
#
_symmetry.space_group_name_H-M   'P 1'
#
loop_
_entity.id
_entity.type
_entity.pdbx_description
1 polymer ?
#
loop_
_entity_poly.entity_id
_entity_poly.type
_entity_poly.pdbx_seq_one_letter_code
_entity_poly.pdbx_strand_id
1 'polypeptide(L)'
;MSGDKIGLMVNNLGGTSQLELYIVAREAVQYLRTVKGAEVDRIYVGTFMTSLEMAGVSITLIHLNEERNKYLDFATTMPGWPSVFGNQEVPEPVDGFDLNKEPGVEAEKIKELTPLGRTIYNCLSQIADTLEANEERLNNLDRLAGDGDCGSTLKRAARGNYMACIYSQNSSFSSKLFFLEV
;
A
#
# COMPACT_ATOMS: atom_id res chain seq x y z
N MET A 1 13.46 5.70 -29.34
CA MET A 1 12.78 5.23 -28.12
C MET A 1 11.87 6.27 -27.52
N SER A 2 12.25 7.55 -27.48
CA SER A 2 11.31 8.62 -27.13
C SER A 2 10.12 8.62 -28.11
N GLY A 3 8.91 8.37 -27.61
CA GLY A 3 7.67 8.29 -28.40
C GLY A 3 7.41 6.95 -29.11
N ASP A 4 8.28 5.95 -28.95
CA ASP A 4 8.03 4.63 -29.53
C ASP A 4 7.06 3.84 -28.65
N LYS A 5 6.07 3.18 -29.27
CA LYS A 5 5.22 2.19 -28.61
C LYS A 5 5.98 0.88 -28.47
N ILE A 6 6.08 0.37 -27.25
CA ILE A 6 6.84 -0.85 -26.93
C ILE A 6 5.95 -1.85 -26.20
N GLY A 7 6.09 -3.12 -26.57
CA GLY A 7 5.60 -4.26 -25.81
C GLY A 7 6.74 -4.81 -24.97
N LEU A 8 6.49 -5.01 -23.68
CA LEU A 8 7.42 -5.56 -22.71
C LEU A 8 7.00 -6.98 -22.33
N MET A 9 7.93 -7.93 -22.34
CA MET A 9 7.74 -9.26 -21.78
C MET A 9 8.81 -9.51 -20.71
N VAL A 10 8.36 -9.82 -19.49
CA VAL A 10 9.18 -10.22 -18.35
C VAL A 10 8.94 -11.71 -18.11
N ASN A 11 9.92 -12.51 -18.49
CA ASN A 11 9.84 -13.96 -18.48
C ASN A 11 10.63 -14.54 -17.30
N ASN A 12 9.98 -15.44 -16.57
CA ASN A 12 10.59 -16.23 -15.50
C ASN A 12 11.35 -17.43 -16.08
N LEU A 13 12.62 -17.58 -15.72
CA LEU A 13 13.44 -18.73 -16.14
C LEU A 13 13.21 -19.98 -15.29
N GLY A 14 12.38 -19.90 -14.25
CA GLY A 14 11.83 -21.05 -13.52
C GLY A 14 11.86 -20.88 -12.01
N GLY A 15 13.00 -20.49 -11.45
CA GLY A 15 13.26 -20.43 -10.01
C GLY A 15 12.97 -19.07 -9.35
N THR A 16 12.50 -18.07 -10.08
CA THR A 16 12.19 -16.75 -9.52
C THR A 16 10.78 -16.70 -8.95
N SER A 17 10.60 -16.11 -7.78
CA SER A 17 9.25 -15.96 -7.19
C SER A 17 8.40 -14.99 -8.02
N GLN A 18 7.08 -15.14 -7.97
CA GLN A 18 6.18 -14.22 -8.66
C GLN A 18 6.31 -12.79 -8.13
N LEU A 19 6.57 -12.63 -6.82
CA LEU A 19 6.75 -11.31 -6.21
C LEU A 19 7.98 -10.60 -6.79
N GLU A 20 9.12 -11.29 -6.88
CA GLU A 20 10.34 -10.74 -7.49
C GLU A 20 10.12 -10.42 -8.98
N LEU A 21 9.40 -11.28 -9.71
CA LEU A 21 9.09 -11.08 -11.12
C LEU A 21 8.28 -9.79 -11.35
N TYR A 22 7.30 -9.52 -10.50
CA TYR A 22 6.51 -8.28 -10.57
C TYR A 22 7.29 -7.04 -10.13
N ILE A 23 8.22 -7.15 -9.17
CA ILE A 23 9.16 -6.06 -8.84
C ILE A 23 9.99 -5.70 -10.08
N VAL A 24 10.56 -6.70 -10.75
CA VAL A 24 11.34 -6.49 -11.98
C VAL A 24 10.48 -5.87 -13.08
N ALA A 25 9.23 -6.31 -13.25
CA ALA A 25 8.32 -5.74 -14.22
C ALA A 25 8.02 -4.26 -13.93
N ARG A 26 7.75 -3.91 -12.67
CA ARG A 26 7.55 -2.52 -12.24
C ARG A 26 8.76 -1.64 -12.56
N GLU A 27 9.96 -2.08 -12.18
CA GLU A 27 11.20 -1.34 -12.42
C GLU A 27 11.48 -1.19 -13.92
N ALA A 28 11.25 -2.24 -14.72
CA ALA A 28 11.43 -2.20 -16.17
C ALA A 28 10.49 -1.18 -16.83
N VAL A 29 9.21 -1.16 -16.44
CA VAL A 29 8.23 -0.17 -16.93
C VAL A 29 8.64 1.24 -16.54
N GLN A 30 9.01 1.44 -15.27
CA GLN A 30 9.44 2.75 -14.76
C GLN A 30 10.67 3.26 -15.51
N TYR A 31 11.67 2.40 -15.72
CA TYR A 31 12.88 2.74 -16.48
C TYR A 31 12.56 3.11 -17.95
N LEU A 32 11.71 2.32 -18.61
CA LEU A 32 11.32 2.58 -20.01
C LEU A 32 10.58 3.91 -20.16
N ARG A 33 9.65 4.22 -19.24
CA ARG A 33 8.89 5.47 -19.27
C ARG A 33 9.76 6.68 -18.91
N THR A 34 10.50 6.61 -17.80
CA THR A 34 11.21 7.78 -17.24
C THR A 34 12.56 8.04 -17.89
N VAL A 35 13.36 6.99 -18.14
CA VAL A 35 14.72 7.12 -18.65
C VAL A 35 14.78 7.04 -20.17
N LYS A 36 13.93 6.19 -20.79
CA LYS A 36 13.92 6.01 -22.25
C LYS A 36 12.83 6.80 -22.99
N GLY A 37 11.84 7.34 -22.27
CA GLY A 37 10.73 8.09 -22.85
C GLY A 37 9.81 7.24 -23.74
N ALA A 38 9.79 5.93 -23.56
CA ALA A 38 9.00 5.01 -24.37
C ALA A 38 7.57 4.86 -23.81
N GLU A 39 6.60 4.68 -24.71
CA GLU A 39 5.21 4.38 -24.36
C GLU A 39 5.08 2.85 -24.25
N VAL A 40 4.94 2.34 -23.03
CA VAL A 40 4.73 0.91 -22.79
C VAL A 40 3.23 0.62 -22.98
N ASP A 41 2.88 0.07 -24.14
CA ASP A 41 1.50 -0.21 -24.57
C ASP A 41 1.04 -1.60 -24.10
N ARG A 42 1.96 -2.56 -23.97
CA ARG A 42 1.66 -3.94 -23.52
C ARG A 42 2.72 -4.48 -22.59
N ILE A 43 2.28 -5.25 -21.60
CA ILE A 43 3.16 -5.93 -20.65
C ILE A 43 2.70 -7.38 -20.49
N TYR A 44 3.63 -8.32 -20.66
CA TYR A 44 3.44 -9.73 -20.38
C TYR A 44 4.38 -10.13 -19.25
N VAL A 45 3.84 -10.58 -18.13
CA VAL A 45 4.63 -11.05 -16.99
C VAL A 45 4.24 -12.49 -16.72
N GLY A 46 5.22 -13.40 -16.70
CA GLY A 46 4.92 -14.81 -16.45
C GLY A 46 6.06 -15.75 -16.82
N THR A 47 5.73 -17.03 -16.89
CA THR A 47 6.65 -18.11 -17.19
C THR A 47 6.38 -18.63 -18.60
N PHE A 48 7.06 -18.06 -19.60
CA PHE A 48 6.86 -18.38 -21.01
C PHE A 48 7.89 -19.38 -21.53
N MET A 49 9.16 -19.22 -21.11
CA MET A 49 10.26 -20.10 -21.47
C MET A 49 11.23 -20.24 -20.29
N THR A 50 11.34 -21.45 -19.75
CA THR A 50 12.17 -21.73 -18.57
C THR A 50 13.52 -22.35 -18.92
N SER A 51 14.44 -22.28 -17.97
CA SER A 51 15.70 -23.01 -17.91
C SER A 51 15.71 -23.86 -16.64
N LEU A 52 14.78 -24.82 -16.56
CA LEU A 52 14.53 -25.67 -15.38
C LEU A 52 14.22 -24.85 -14.13
N GLU A 53 15.05 -24.94 -13.10
CA GLU A 53 14.90 -24.27 -11.80
C GLU A 53 15.81 -23.04 -11.67
N MET A 54 16.29 -22.49 -12.79
CA MET A 54 17.16 -21.32 -12.76
C MET A 54 16.43 -20.12 -12.14
N ALA A 55 16.96 -19.60 -11.04
CA ALA A 55 16.55 -18.32 -10.49
C ALA A 55 17.07 -17.19 -11.39
N GLY A 56 16.21 -16.72 -12.30
CA GLY A 56 16.55 -15.67 -13.24
C GLY A 56 15.34 -15.18 -14.02
N VAL A 57 15.52 -14.00 -14.62
CA VAL A 57 14.50 -13.33 -15.44
C VAL A 57 15.12 -12.96 -16.78
N SER A 58 14.33 -13.05 -17.84
CA SER A 58 14.65 -12.44 -19.12
C SER A 58 13.64 -11.34 -19.47
N ILE A 59 14.17 -10.21 -19.97
CA ILE A 59 13.36 -9.06 -20.40
C ILE A 59 13.45 -8.97 -21.92
N THR A 60 12.30 -8.98 -22.58
CA THR A 60 12.19 -8.85 -24.04
C THR A 60 11.37 -7.62 -24.38
N LEU A 61 11.83 -6.85 -25.36
CA LEU A 61 11.16 -5.66 -25.86
C LEU A 61 10.82 -5.84 -27.34
N ILE A 62 9.65 -5.40 -27.75
CA ILE A 62 9.24 -5.36 -29.15
C ILE A 62 8.66 -3.98 -29.46
N HIS A 63 9.06 -3.39 -30.59
CA HIS A 63 8.38 -2.19 -31.09
C HIS A 63 6.97 -2.57 -31.53
N LEU A 64 5.96 -1.81 -31.14
CA LEU A 64 4.58 -2.07 -31.51
C LEU A 64 4.15 -1.15 -32.64
N ASN A 65 3.31 -1.71 -33.50
CA ASN A 65 2.52 -1.00 -34.51
C ASN A 65 1.13 -1.64 -34.52
N GLU A 66 0.19 -1.04 -35.25
CA GLU A 66 -1.20 -1.53 -35.28
C GLU A 66 -1.30 -3.00 -35.73
N GLU A 67 -0.48 -3.39 -36.71
CA GLU A 67 -0.48 -4.75 -37.25
C GLU A 67 0.03 -5.79 -36.23
N ARG A 68 1.17 -5.51 -35.57
CA ARG A 68 1.72 -6.40 -34.54
C ARG A 68 0.80 -6.49 -33.32
N ASN A 69 0.17 -5.37 -32.94
CA ASN A 69 -0.86 -5.37 -31.89
C ASN A 69 -2.00 -6.33 -32.26
N LYS A 70 -2.50 -6.26 -33.50
CA LYS A 70 -3.54 -7.16 -33.98
C LYS A 70 -3.12 -8.64 -33.96
N TYR A 71 -1.88 -8.97 -34.30
CA TYR A 71 -1.40 -10.36 -34.26
C TYR A 71 -1.23 -10.87 -32.82
N LEU A 72 -0.76 -10.02 -31.90
CA LEU A 72 -0.62 -10.40 -30.48
C LEU A 72 -1.98 -10.65 -29.81
N ASP A 73 -3.02 -9.92 -30.22
CA ASP A 73 -4.39 -10.06 -29.73
C ASP A 73 -5.21 -11.15 -30.45
N PHE A 74 -4.64 -11.77 -31.48
CA PHE A 74 -5.38 -12.76 -32.26
C PHE A 74 -5.69 -13.99 -31.40
N ALA A 75 -6.96 -14.41 -31.42
CA ALA A 75 -7.42 -15.53 -30.61
C ALA A 75 -6.63 -16.81 -30.91
N THR A 76 -6.10 -17.43 -29.86
CA THR A 76 -5.31 -18.65 -29.94
C THR A 76 -5.74 -19.64 -28.88
N THR A 77 -5.63 -20.93 -29.18
CA THR A 77 -5.88 -22.02 -28.23
C THR A 77 -4.60 -22.45 -27.50
N MET A 78 -3.49 -21.73 -27.69
CA MET A 78 -2.19 -22.06 -27.10
C MET A 78 -2.21 -21.87 -25.57
N PRO A 79 -2.04 -22.92 -24.75
CA PRO A 79 -2.19 -22.82 -23.28
C PRO A 79 -1.18 -21.88 -22.61
N GLY A 80 0.02 -21.76 -23.20
CA GLY A 80 1.09 -20.92 -22.67
C GLY A 80 1.05 -19.46 -23.13
N TRP A 81 0.13 -19.09 -24.03
CA TRP A 81 -0.03 -17.71 -24.45
C TRP A 81 -1.02 -17.01 -23.51
N PRO A 82 -0.65 -15.87 -22.90
CA PRO A 82 -1.56 -15.15 -22.04
C PRO A 82 -2.72 -14.68 -22.93
N SER A 83 -3.91 -15.20 -22.68
CA SER A 83 -5.12 -14.80 -23.40
C SER A 83 -5.48 -13.39 -22.94
N VAL A 84 -4.78 -12.38 -23.44
CA VAL A 84 -5.03 -10.99 -23.10
C VAL A 84 -6.25 -10.55 -23.89
N PHE A 85 -7.43 -10.75 -23.30
CA PHE A 85 -8.66 -10.17 -23.82
C PHE A 85 -8.67 -8.67 -23.52
N GLY A 86 -8.31 -7.86 -24.51
CA GLY A 86 -8.47 -6.41 -24.49
C GLY A 86 -7.30 -5.63 -23.88
N ASN A 87 -7.29 -4.32 -24.16
CA ASN A 87 -6.37 -3.36 -23.58
C ASN A 87 -6.47 -3.42 -22.05
N GLN A 88 -5.59 -4.17 -21.40
CA GLN A 88 -5.33 -3.93 -19.98
C GLN A 88 -4.62 -2.58 -19.93
N GLU A 89 -5.31 -1.57 -19.40
CA GLU A 89 -4.65 -0.32 -19.01
C GLU A 89 -3.45 -0.71 -18.16
N VAL A 90 -2.25 -0.35 -18.61
CA VAL A 90 -1.05 -0.52 -17.79
C VAL A 90 -1.29 0.33 -16.56
N PRO A 91 -1.44 -0.27 -15.36
CA PRO A 91 -1.73 0.50 -14.18
C PRO A 91 -0.59 1.49 -13.98
N GLU A 92 -0.93 2.75 -13.76
CA GLU A 92 0.07 3.72 -13.39
C GLU A 92 0.77 3.22 -12.12
N PRO A 93 2.11 3.29 -12.06
CA PRO A 93 2.83 2.94 -10.86
C PRO A 93 2.21 3.69 -9.69
N VAL A 94 1.62 2.95 -8.74
CA VAL A 94 1.13 3.57 -7.51
C VAL A 94 2.39 4.06 -6.80
N ASP A 95 2.51 5.38 -6.63
CA ASP A 95 3.45 5.92 -5.66
C ASP A 95 3.18 5.25 -4.32
N GLY A 96 4.26 4.92 -3.60
CA GLY A 96 4.25 3.95 -2.51
C GLY A 96 3.08 4.09 -1.54
N PHE A 97 2.75 2.99 -0.87
CA PHE A 97 1.83 3.04 0.27
C PHE A 97 2.39 4.06 1.28
N ASP A 98 1.79 5.25 1.32
CA ASP A 98 2.16 6.25 2.31
C ASP A 98 1.63 5.77 3.65
N LEU A 99 2.51 5.11 4.40
CA LEU A 99 2.24 4.68 5.78
C LEU A 99 1.90 5.87 6.69
N ASN A 100 2.20 7.11 6.26
CA ASN A 100 1.87 8.34 6.97
C ASN A 100 0.57 8.98 6.49
N LYS A 101 -0.11 8.41 5.49
CA LYS A 101 -1.40 8.92 5.04
C LYS A 101 -2.44 8.59 6.09
N GLU A 102 -2.73 9.56 6.94
CA GLU A 102 -3.77 9.43 7.94
C GLU A 102 -5.12 9.10 7.27
N PRO A 103 -5.91 8.16 7.84
CA PRO A 103 -7.24 7.89 7.34
C PRO A 103 -8.08 9.17 7.41
N GLY A 104 -8.53 9.64 6.25
CA GLY A 104 -9.31 10.88 6.10
C GLY A 104 -10.74 10.75 6.62
N VAL A 105 -10.89 10.54 7.93
CA VAL A 105 -12.18 10.67 8.61
C VAL A 105 -12.27 12.11 9.12
N GLU A 106 -12.92 12.97 8.33
CA GLU A 106 -13.37 14.26 8.82
C GLU A 106 -14.43 14.01 9.90
N ALA A 107 -14.01 14.04 11.18
CA ALA A 107 -14.93 13.96 12.29
C ALA A 107 -15.86 15.19 12.26
N GLU A 108 -17.16 14.97 12.09
CA GLU A 108 -18.15 16.04 12.21
C GLU A 108 -18.04 16.70 13.59
N LYS A 109 -17.85 18.02 13.61
CA LYS A 109 -17.72 18.81 14.85
C LYS A 109 -19.05 18.81 15.61
N ILE A 110 -19.14 18.01 16.67
CA ILE A 110 -20.25 18.09 17.63
C ILE A 110 -20.07 19.39 18.45
N LYS A 111 -20.99 20.34 18.27
CA LYS A 111 -20.89 21.69 18.88
C LYS A 111 -21.16 21.72 20.39
N GLU A 112 -22.05 20.89 20.91
CA GLU A 112 -22.35 20.82 22.35
C GLU A 112 -22.74 19.41 22.79
N LEU A 113 -22.18 18.96 23.93
CA LEU A 113 -22.57 17.70 24.55
C LEU A 113 -23.90 17.85 25.28
N THR A 114 -24.82 16.92 25.06
CA THR A 114 -26.04 16.76 25.88
C THR A 114 -25.67 16.42 27.34
N PRO A 115 -26.58 16.57 28.32
CA PRO A 115 -26.33 16.17 29.71
C PRO A 115 -25.87 14.71 29.85
N LEU A 116 -26.46 13.79 29.07
CA LEU A 116 -26.03 12.40 28.97
C LEU A 116 -24.63 12.28 28.36
N GLY A 117 -24.35 13.05 27.31
CA GLY A 117 -23.03 13.13 26.68
C GLY A 117 -21.94 13.57 27.66
N ARG A 118 -22.24 14.51 28.56
CA ARG A 118 -21.29 14.96 29.60
C ARG A 118 -21.00 13.88 30.64
N THR A 119 -22.01 13.10 31.03
CA THR A 119 -21.82 11.95 31.92
C THR A 119 -20.94 10.88 31.27
N ILE A 120 -21.24 10.52 30.01
CA ILE A 120 -20.45 9.54 29.25
C ILE A 120 -19.01 10.04 29.07
N TYR A 121 -18.82 11.32 28.74
CA TYR A 121 -17.50 11.94 28.63
C TYR A 121 -16.69 11.79 29.93
N ASN A 122 -17.26 12.15 31.07
CA ASN A 122 -16.58 12.04 32.36
C ASN A 122 -16.18 10.60 32.68
N CYS A 123 -17.04 9.62 32.38
CA CYS A 123 -16.73 8.20 32.56
C CYS A 123 -15.57 7.77 31.65
N LEU A 124 -15.60 8.15 30.37
CA LEU A 124 -14.55 7.81 29.41
C LEU A 124 -13.21 8.47 29.76
N SER A 125 -13.21 9.72 30.22
CA SER A 125 -12.00 10.39 30.69
C SER A 125 -11.38 9.69 31.89
N GLN A 126 -12.18 9.29 32.87
CA GLN A 126 -11.66 8.55 34.03
C GLN A 126 -11.10 7.18 33.64
N ILE A 127 -11.75 6.48 32.70
CA ILE A 127 -11.23 5.22 32.15
C ILE A 127 -9.90 5.47 31.44
N ALA A 128 -9.82 6.50 30.61
CA ALA A 128 -8.61 6.86 29.87
C ALA A 128 -7.43 7.18 30.81
N ASP A 129 -7.66 7.99 31.85
CA ASP A 129 -6.65 8.32 32.86
C ASP A 129 -6.20 7.08 33.64
N THR A 130 -7.13 6.18 33.95
CA THR A 130 -6.83 4.93 34.64
C THR A 130 -5.98 4.01 33.77
N LEU A 131 -6.28 3.92 32.46
CA LEU A 131 -5.49 3.12 31.51
C LEU A 131 -4.08 3.67 31.36
N GLU A 132 -3.93 5.00 31.25
CA GLU A 132 -2.63 5.64 31.16
C GLU A 132 -1.79 5.44 32.43
N ALA A 133 -2.40 5.55 33.61
CA ALA A 133 -1.73 5.32 34.88
C ALA A 133 -1.29 3.85 35.09
N ASN A 134 -1.90 2.90 34.37
CA ASN A 134 -1.59 1.48 34.47
C ASN A 134 -0.77 0.93 33.29
N GLU A 135 -0.25 1.79 32.39
CA GLU A 135 0.54 1.40 31.22
C GLU A 135 1.63 0.37 31.57
N GLU A 136 2.51 0.71 32.53
CA GLU A 136 3.65 -0.13 32.88
C GLU A 136 3.19 -1.47 33.47
N ARG A 137 2.16 -1.46 34.31
CA ARG A 137 1.59 -2.66 34.90
C ARG A 137 0.99 -3.58 33.83
N LEU A 138 0.27 -3.02 32.86
CA LEU A 138 -0.33 -3.77 31.75
C LEU A 138 0.74 -4.34 30.83
N ASN A 139 1.76 -3.56 30.48
CA ASN A 139 2.91 -4.04 29.71
C ASN A 139 3.65 -5.16 30.44
N ASN A 140 3.82 -5.06 31.76
CA ASN A 140 4.48 -6.10 32.57
C ASN A 140 3.69 -7.41 32.61
N LEU A 141 2.35 -7.36 32.66
CA LEU A 141 1.50 -8.54 32.58
C LEU A 141 1.53 -9.17 31.19
N ASP A 142 1.46 -8.33 30.16
CA ASP A 142 1.45 -8.74 28.76
C ASP A 142 2.79 -9.39 28.36
N ARG A 143 3.92 -8.90 28.87
CA ARG A 143 5.25 -9.45 28.59
C ARG A 143 5.42 -10.93 29.00
N LEU A 144 4.55 -11.46 29.85
CA LEU A 144 4.57 -12.87 30.26
C LEU A 144 4.00 -13.82 29.19
N ALA A 145 3.11 -13.34 28.33
CA ALA A 145 2.39 -14.17 27.35
C ALA A 145 2.32 -13.55 25.93
N GLY A 146 2.77 -12.31 25.77
CA GLY A 146 2.71 -11.50 24.56
C GLY A 146 3.98 -10.66 24.37
N ASP A 147 3.88 -9.58 23.60
CA ASP A 147 5.00 -8.70 23.24
C ASP A 147 5.25 -7.56 24.23
N GLY A 148 4.36 -7.38 25.21
CA GLY A 148 4.53 -6.42 26.31
C GLY A 148 4.19 -4.99 25.92
N ASP A 149 3.33 -4.82 24.93
CA ASP A 149 2.94 -3.54 24.34
C ASP A 149 1.48 -3.13 24.67
N CYS A 150 0.69 -4.04 25.24
CA CYS A 150 -0.75 -3.84 25.50
C CYS A 150 -1.07 -2.53 26.24
N GLY A 151 -0.32 -2.20 27.30
CA GLY A 151 -0.48 -0.95 28.04
C GLY A 151 -0.16 0.28 27.19
N SER A 152 0.88 0.21 26.37
CA SER A 152 1.25 1.26 25.42
C SER A 152 0.15 1.45 24.36
N THR A 153 -0.40 0.36 23.83
CA THR A 153 -1.50 0.35 22.86
C THR A 153 -2.78 0.96 23.43
N LEU A 154 -3.15 0.59 24.67
CA LEU A 154 -4.32 1.15 25.36
C LEU A 154 -4.14 2.64 25.70
N LYS A 155 -2.93 3.07 26.09
CA LYS A 155 -2.61 4.48 26.28
C LYS A 155 -2.69 5.29 24.99
N ARG A 156 -2.21 4.75 23.87
CA ARG A 156 -2.36 5.37 22.54
C ARG A 156 -3.85 5.55 22.20
N ALA A 157 -4.68 4.53 22.44
CA ALA A 157 -6.13 4.61 22.22
C ALA A 157 -6.82 5.62 23.16
N ALA A 158 -6.45 5.66 24.44
CA ALA A 158 -6.94 6.62 25.42
C ALA A 158 -6.64 8.08 24.99
N ARG A 159 -5.41 8.34 24.56
CA ARG A 159 -4.98 9.65 24.03
C ARG A 159 -5.63 10.01 22.68
N GLY A 160 -5.89 9.03 21.82
CA GLY A 160 -6.62 9.24 20.56
C GLY A 160 -8.06 9.73 20.79
N ASN A 161 -8.76 9.16 21.77
CA ASN A 161 -10.11 9.61 22.16
C ASN A 161 -10.12 10.99 22.82
N TYR A 162 -9.05 11.35 23.56
CA TYR A 162 -8.87 12.71 24.07
C TYR A 162 -8.86 13.74 22.94
N MET A 163 -8.16 13.46 21.84
CA MET A 163 -8.08 14.40 20.72
C MET A 163 -9.41 14.51 19.97
N ALA A 164 -10.12 13.42 19.69
CA ALA A 164 -11.41 13.48 18.98
C ALA A 164 -12.49 14.27 19.75
N CYS A 165 -12.50 14.19 21.09
CA CYS A 165 -13.44 14.97 21.91
C CYS A 165 -12.97 16.41 22.19
N ILE A 166 -11.65 16.65 22.38
CA ILE A 166 -11.09 17.99 22.65
C ILE A 166 -11.00 18.87 21.39
N TYR A 167 -10.91 18.27 20.18
CA TYR A 167 -11.00 19.02 18.91
C TYR A 167 -12.30 19.82 18.76
N SER A 168 -13.33 19.53 19.59
CA SER A 168 -14.57 20.30 19.64
C SER A 168 -14.52 21.56 20.53
N GLN A 169 -13.51 21.76 21.39
CA GLN A 169 -13.52 22.86 22.38
C GLN A 169 -12.28 23.76 22.47
N ASN A 170 -11.13 23.45 21.86
CA ASN A 170 -9.98 24.35 21.91
C ASN A 170 -9.49 24.77 20.51
N SER A 171 -10.06 25.86 20.00
CA SER A 171 -9.44 26.68 18.96
C SER A 171 -8.27 27.48 19.56
N SER A 172 -7.15 26.80 19.79
CA SER A 172 -5.78 27.35 19.79
C SER A 172 -4.85 26.32 20.45
N PHE A 173 -4.32 25.36 19.68
CA PHE A 173 -2.99 24.82 20.00
C PHE A 173 -2.30 24.32 18.74
N SER A 174 -1.06 24.76 18.59
CA SER A 174 -0.25 24.66 17.38
C SER A 174 0.16 23.21 17.08
N SER A 175 -0.02 22.84 15.81
CA SER A 175 0.44 21.61 15.19
C SER A 175 1.94 21.39 15.40
N LYS A 176 2.30 20.43 16.26
CA LYS A 176 3.60 19.74 16.27
C LYS A 176 3.50 18.56 17.24
N LEU A 177 3.01 17.42 16.74
CA LEU A 177 3.21 16.14 17.43
C LEU A 177 4.22 15.33 16.62
N PHE A 178 5.42 15.19 17.18
CA PHE A 178 6.49 14.34 16.70
C PHE A 178 6.05 12.87 16.77
N PHE A 179 6.16 12.13 15.67
CA PHE A 179 6.26 10.68 15.68
C PHE A 179 7.73 10.31 15.47
N LEU A 180 8.30 9.54 16.41
CA LEU A 180 9.60 8.89 16.28
C LEU A 180 9.29 7.42 16.09
N GLU A 181 9.61 6.88 14.91
CA GLU A 181 9.55 5.44 14.63
C GLU A 181 10.57 4.68 15.50
N VAL A 182 10.26 3.41 15.77
CA VAL A 182 11.20 2.41 16.29
C VAL A 182 12.08 1.91 15.14
#